data_AF-A0A944T9W7-F1
#
_entry.id   AF-A0A944T9W7-F1
#
_cell.length_a   1.000
_cell.length_b   1.000
_cell.length_c   1.000
_cell.angle_alpha   90.00
_cell.angle_beta   90.00
_cell.angle_gamma   90.00
#
_symmetry.space_group_name_H-M   'P 1'
#
loop_
_entity.id
_entity.type
_entity.pdbx_description
1 polymer ?
#
loop_
_entity_poly.entity_id
_entity_poly.type
_entity_poly.pdbx_seq_one_letter_code
_entity_poly.pdbx_strand_id
1 'polypeptide(L)'
;FAIPMQLFWPDYAERDLRTVPVMINTVQHPLPSPKRCYNLGRSLGRAIEAYPEDLKVVIIGTGGLSHQLDGERAGFINKEFDEMCMEKIVNEPEYFLDMSIHELVRQAGAQGAEFINWLAMRGALNGNVKSLHTNYNIPISNTAAGLMCLENAA
;
A
#
# COMPACT_ATOMS: atom_id res chain seq x y z
N PHE A 1 0.92 11.03 -1.54
CA PHE A 1 -0.27 11.74 -1.04
C PHE A 1 -0.95 12.59 -2.12
N ALA A 2 -0.39 13.73 -2.56
CA ALA A 2 -1.08 14.65 -3.47
C ALA A 2 -1.54 14.02 -4.79
N ILE A 3 -0.68 13.22 -5.44
CA ILE A 3 -0.98 12.59 -6.74
C ILE A 3 -2.20 11.64 -6.67
N PRO A 4 -2.26 10.63 -5.76
CA PRO A 4 -3.47 9.81 -5.60
C PRO A 4 -4.74 10.61 -5.31
N MET A 5 -4.68 11.67 -4.48
CA MET A 5 -5.86 12.49 -4.19
C MET A 5 -6.39 13.20 -5.44
N GLN A 6 -5.52 13.76 -6.27
CA GLN A 6 -5.89 14.40 -7.53
C GLN A 6 -6.45 13.40 -8.56
N LEU A 7 -5.98 12.15 -8.54
CA LEU A 7 -6.48 11.10 -9.42
C LEU A 7 -7.87 10.59 -8.99
N PHE A 8 -8.10 10.41 -7.69
CA PHE A 8 -9.40 9.95 -7.18
C PHE A 8 -10.44 11.06 -7.15
N TRP A 9 -10.03 12.29 -6.83
CA TRP A 9 -10.88 13.47 -6.74
C TRP A 9 -10.19 14.65 -7.43
N PRO A 10 -10.40 14.83 -8.75
CA PRO A 10 -9.80 15.94 -9.51
C PRO A 10 -10.16 17.33 -8.95
N ASP A 11 -11.29 17.43 -8.27
CA ASP A 11 -11.83 18.60 -7.56
C ASP A 11 -11.48 18.59 -6.05
N TYR A 12 -10.46 17.84 -5.62
CA TYR A 12 -10.09 17.69 -4.20
C TYR A 12 -9.94 19.02 -3.46
N ALA A 13 -9.38 20.05 -4.11
CA ALA A 13 -9.19 21.38 -3.50
C ALA A 13 -10.52 22.09 -3.16
N GLU A 14 -11.61 21.70 -3.82
CA GLU A 14 -12.96 22.24 -3.63
C GLU A 14 -13.81 21.37 -2.70
N ARG A 15 -13.32 20.16 -2.34
CA ARG A 15 -14.01 19.22 -1.45
C ARG A 15 -13.65 19.43 0.01
N ASP A 16 -14.63 19.26 0.91
CA ASP A 16 -14.39 19.14 2.35
C ASP A 16 -13.92 17.72 2.72
N LEU A 17 -12.77 17.31 2.19
CA LEU A 17 -12.11 16.04 2.52
C LEU A 17 -10.98 16.27 3.52
N ARG A 18 -11.27 16.02 4.80
CA ARG A 18 -10.26 16.07 5.87
C ARG A 18 -9.30 14.90 5.71
N THR A 19 -8.00 15.19 5.80
CA THR A 19 -6.95 14.19 5.62
C THR A 19 -5.95 14.20 6.77
N VAL A 20 -5.62 13.01 7.28
CA VAL A 20 -4.53 12.78 8.24
C VAL A 20 -3.39 12.05 7.54
N PRO A 21 -2.25 12.70 7.24
CA PRO A 21 -1.12 12.05 6.59
C PRO A 21 -0.35 11.16 7.59
N VAL A 22 -0.13 9.91 7.22
CA VAL A 22 0.76 8.98 7.94
C VAL A 22 1.96 8.68 7.05
N MET A 23 3.15 9.14 7.45
CA MET A 23 4.38 8.93 6.69
C MET A 23 5.18 7.76 7.26
N ILE A 24 5.49 6.78 6.40
CA ILE A 24 6.35 5.64 6.71
C ILE A 24 7.66 5.84 5.96
N ASN A 25 8.79 5.76 6.66
CA ASN A 25 10.10 5.81 6.03
C ASN A 25 10.32 4.57 5.15
N THR A 26 10.40 4.77 3.84
CA THR A 26 10.72 3.75 2.82
C THR A 26 12.03 4.04 2.10
N VAL A 27 12.81 5.01 2.58
CA VAL A 27 14.00 5.53 1.88
C VAL A 27 15.29 5.18 2.63
N GLN A 28 15.41 5.61 3.89
CA GLN A 28 16.66 5.48 4.63
C GLN A 28 16.66 4.20 5.46
N HIS A 29 17.59 3.29 5.19
CA HIS A 29 17.74 2.09 6.01
C HIS A 29 18.19 2.41 7.45
N PRO A 30 17.74 1.64 8.45
CA PRO A 30 16.85 0.48 8.32
C PRO A 30 15.38 0.87 8.08
N LEU A 31 14.73 0.19 7.13
CA LEU A 31 13.29 0.32 6.88
C LEU A 31 12.48 -0.47 7.93
N PRO A 32 11.25 -0.05 8.28
CA PRO A 32 10.38 -0.83 9.15
C PRO A 32 10.02 -2.17 8.48
N SER A 33 9.95 -3.25 9.26
CA SER A 33 9.59 -4.56 8.72
C SER A 33 8.14 -4.59 8.22
N PRO A 34 7.81 -5.46 7.24
CA PRO A 34 6.45 -5.74 6.81
C PRO A 34 5.48 -5.97 7.99
N LYS A 35 5.89 -6.80 8.97
CA LYS A 35 5.12 -7.04 10.20
C LYS A 35 4.87 -5.79 11.03
N ARG A 36 5.85 -4.89 11.13
CA ARG A 36 5.68 -3.64 11.88
C ARG A 36 4.66 -2.74 11.18
N CYS A 37 4.72 -2.62 9.86
CA CYS A 37 3.76 -1.83 9.08
C CYS A 37 2.35 -2.40 9.15
N TYR A 38 2.18 -3.72 9.03
CA TYR A 38 0.88 -4.37 9.20
C TYR A 38 0.30 -4.15 10.61
N ASN A 39 1.12 -4.28 11.65
CA ASN A 39 0.70 -4.03 13.04
C ASN A 39 0.39 -2.56 13.33
N LEU A 40 1.08 -1.63 12.66
CA LEU A 40 0.73 -0.19 12.68
C LEU A 40 -0.67 -0.02 12.09
N GLY A 41 -0.93 -0.59 10.92
CA GLY A 41 -2.25 -0.63 10.28
C GLY A 41 -3.34 -1.09 11.24
N ARG A 42 -3.15 -2.26 11.85
CA ARG A 42 -4.09 -2.79 12.85
C ARG A 42 -4.38 -1.84 14.00
N SER A 43 -3.37 -1.09 14.43
CA SER A 43 -3.51 -0.14 15.52
C SER A 43 -4.24 1.14 15.07
N LEU A 44 -4.01 1.57 13.82
CA LEU A 44 -4.78 2.65 13.19
C LEU A 44 -6.25 2.26 13.02
N GLY A 45 -6.56 1.05 12.54
CA GLY A 45 -7.94 0.56 12.41
C GLY A 45 -8.70 0.64 13.74
N ARG A 46 -8.14 0.08 14.82
CA ARG A 46 -8.73 0.18 16.17
C ARG A 46 -8.89 1.62 16.66
N ALA A 47 -7.95 2.50 16.34
CA ALA A 47 -8.03 3.90 16.75
C ALA A 47 -9.14 4.66 15.99
N ILE A 48 -9.32 4.35 14.71
CA ILE A 48 -10.40 4.90 13.88
C ILE A 48 -11.76 4.43 14.41
N GLU A 49 -11.92 3.13 14.69
CA GLU A 49 -13.16 2.57 15.25
C GLU A 49 -13.53 3.13 16.63
N ALA A 50 -12.53 3.44 17.46
CA ALA A 50 -12.74 3.99 18.79
C ALA A 50 -13.06 5.49 18.77
N TYR A 51 -13.03 6.16 17.62
CA TYR A 51 -13.35 7.58 17.51
C TYR A 51 -14.85 7.81 17.78
N PRO A 52 -15.23 8.80 18.61
CA PRO A 52 -16.61 8.91 19.12
C PRO A 52 -17.64 9.41 18.09
N GLU A 53 -17.20 9.93 16.94
CA GLU A 53 -18.08 10.40 15.89
C GLU A 53 -18.29 9.32 14.82
N ASP A 54 -19.52 9.25 14.28
CA ASP A 54 -19.87 8.37 13.17
C ASP A 54 -19.34 8.96 11.84
N LEU A 55 -18.07 8.68 11.56
CA LEU A 55 -17.37 9.16 10.37
C LEU A 55 -17.14 8.02 9.36
N LYS A 56 -17.32 8.35 8.08
CA LYS A 56 -16.85 7.50 6.98
C LYS A 56 -15.37 7.78 6.73
N VAL A 57 -14.52 6.80 7.01
CA VAL A 57 -13.07 6.91 6.85
C VAL A 57 -12.60 5.99 5.72
N VAL A 58 -11.84 6.55 4.78
CA VAL A 58 -11.11 5.78 3.75
C VAL A 58 -9.63 5.75 4.10
N ILE A 59 -9.01 4.58 3.93
CA ILE A 59 -7.58 4.38 4.18
C ILE A 59 -6.89 4.16 2.84
N ILE A 60 -5.87 4.95 2.55
CA ILE A 60 -5.16 4.88 1.27
C ILE A 60 -3.69 4.52 1.53
N GLY A 61 -3.28 3.33 1.10
CA GLY A 61 -1.89 2.91 1.03
C GLY A 61 -1.32 3.27 -0.34
N THR A 62 -0.27 4.08 -0.38
CA THR A 62 0.28 4.59 -1.65
C THR A 62 1.74 4.17 -1.84
N GLY A 63 2.16 4.08 -3.09
CA GLY A 63 3.46 3.54 -3.52
C GLY A 63 3.29 2.19 -4.23
N GLY A 64 4.39 1.60 -4.67
CA GLY A 64 4.45 0.31 -5.33
C GLY A 64 4.25 0.39 -6.85
N LEU A 65 4.20 -0.73 -7.56
CA LEU A 65 4.59 -2.06 -7.09
C LEU A 65 6.07 -2.27 -7.42
N SER A 66 6.44 -3.26 -8.22
CA SER A 66 7.84 -3.44 -8.57
C SER A 66 8.37 -2.25 -9.37
N HIS A 67 9.54 -1.75 -8.94
CA HIS A 67 10.36 -0.78 -9.65
C HIS A 67 11.74 -0.63 -9.01
N GLN A 68 12.71 -0.24 -9.85
CA GLN A 68 14.02 0.21 -9.41
C GLN A 68 14.44 1.44 -10.23
N LEU A 69 14.84 2.52 -9.56
CA LEU A 69 15.11 3.82 -10.19
C LEU A 69 16.61 4.09 -10.40
N ASP A 70 17.48 3.31 -9.78
CA ASP A 70 18.92 3.58 -9.71
C ASP A 70 19.78 2.32 -9.87
N GLY A 71 21.07 2.57 -10.19
CA GLY A 71 22.07 1.54 -10.43
C GLY A 71 21.90 0.78 -11.75
N GLU A 72 22.71 -0.25 -11.95
CA GLU A 72 22.70 -1.08 -13.16
C GLU A 72 21.41 -1.90 -13.33
N ARG A 73 20.60 -1.99 -12.28
CA ARG A 73 19.30 -2.69 -12.28
C ARG A 73 18.10 -1.72 -12.38
N ALA A 74 18.33 -0.45 -12.70
CA ALA A 74 17.25 0.50 -12.98
C ALA A 74 16.32 0.01 -14.11
N GLY A 75 15.02 0.25 -13.99
CA GLY A 75 14.00 -0.27 -14.91
C GLY A 75 13.52 -1.69 -14.60
N PHE A 76 14.00 -2.31 -13.51
CA PHE A 76 13.53 -3.62 -13.07
C PHE A 76 12.03 -3.61 -12.73
N ILE A 77 11.31 -4.60 -13.26
CA ILE A 77 9.89 -4.89 -13.01
C ILE A 77 9.75 -6.40 -12.79
N ASN A 78 8.91 -6.80 -11.85
CA ASN A 78 8.57 -8.18 -11.53
C ASN A 78 7.05 -8.37 -11.45
N LYS A 79 6.43 -8.54 -12.61
CA LYS A 79 4.98 -8.69 -12.73
C LYS A 79 4.42 -9.86 -11.92
N GLU A 80 5.11 -11.00 -11.89
CA GLU A 80 4.66 -12.19 -11.16
C GLU A 80 4.58 -11.91 -9.66
N PHE A 81 5.58 -11.21 -9.11
CA PHE A 81 5.57 -10.79 -7.72
C PHE A 81 4.48 -9.75 -7.43
N ASP A 82 4.25 -8.82 -8.35
CA ASP A 82 3.23 -7.78 -8.22
C ASP A 82 1.81 -8.36 -8.19
N GLU A 83 1.49 -9.27 -9.12
CA GLU A 83 0.19 -9.95 -9.16
C GLU A 83 -0.02 -10.80 -7.90
N MET A 84 1.02 -11.48 -7.42
CA MET A 84 0.99 -12.21 -6.14
C MET A 84 0.75 -11.26 -4.96
N CYS A 85 1.40 -10.10 -4.94
CA CYS A 85 1.19 -9.07 -3.92
C CYS A 85 -0.27 -8.60 -3.88
N MET A 86 -0.85 -8.30 -5.04
CA MET A 86 -2.24 -7.86 -5.16
C MET A 86 -3.25 -8.96 -4.80
N GLU A 87 -2.94 -10.23 -5.07
CA GLU A 87 -3.79 -11.35 -4.66
C GLU A 87 -3.72 -11.57 -3.14
N LYS A 88 -2.51 -11.73 -2.61
CA LYS A 88 -2.30 -12.09 -1.20
C LYS A 88 -2.67 -10.98 -0.25
N ILE A 89 -2.55 -9.70 -0.63
CA ILE A 89 -2.98 -8.62 0.27
C ILE A 89 -4.48 -8.72 0.61
N VAL A 90 -5.29 -9.29 -0.28
CA VAL A 90 -6.71 -9.54 -0.04
C VAL A 90 -6.90 -10.79 0.82
N ASN A 91 -6.30 -11.90 0.38
CA ASN A 91 -6.66 -13.24 0.85
C ASN A 91 -5.76 -13.81 1.96
N GLU A 92 -4.49 -13.39 2.01
CA GLU A 92 -3.46 -13.97 2.89
C GLU A 92 -2.35 -12.92 3.20
N PRO A 93 -2.69 -11.77 3.81
CA PRO A 93 -1.70 -10.73 4.09
C PRO A 93 -0.61 -11.18 5.07
N GLU A 94 -0.87 -12.23 5.85
CA GLU A 94 0.07 -12.84 6.79
C GLU A 94 1.33 -13.38 6.09
N TYR A 95 1.24 -13.75 4.81
CA TYR A 95 2.36 -14.22 4.00
C TYR A 95 3.56 -13.26 4.03
N PHE A 96 3.30 -11.95 4.09
CA PHE A 96 4.35 -10.94 4.04
C PHE A 96 5.03 -10.67 5.38
N LEU A 97 4.46 -11.11 6.51
CA LEU A 97 4.89 -10.66 7.83
C LEU A 97 6.32 -11.09 8.17
N ASP A 98 6.74 -12.26 7.69
CA ASP A 98 8.08 -12.79 7.94
C ASP A 98 9.06 -12.48 6.80
N MET A 99 8.62 -11.75 5.77
CA MET A 99 9.48 -11.30 4.69
C MET A 99 10.47 -10.24 5.18
N SER A 100 11.76 -10.42 4.87
CA SER A 100 12.77 -9.40 5.14
C SER A 100 12.71 -8.28 4.10
N ILE A 101 13.18 -7.08 4.47
CA ILE A 101 13.30 -5.97 3.52
C ILE A 101 14.25 -6.32 2.37
N HIS A 102 15.31 -7.10 2.62
CA HIS A 102 16.22 -7.55 1.55
C HIS A 102 15.53 -8.49 0.55
N GLU A 103 14.63 -9.36 1.03
CA GLU A 103 13.82 -10.21 0.15
C GLU A 103 12.85 -9.35 -0.66
N LEU A 104 12.17 -8.41 -0.02
CA LEU A 104 11.25 -7.50 -0.70
C LEU A 104 11.98 -6.68 -1.78
N VAL A 105 13.17 -6.15 -1.50
CA VAL A 105 14.01 -5.43 -2.48
C VAL A 105 14.44 -6.34 -3.64
N ARG A 106 14.78 -7.61 -3.36
CA ARG A 106 15.13 -8.58 -4.40
C ARG A 106 13.95 -8.81 -5.35
N GLN A 107 12.77 -9.00 -4.81
CA GLN A 107 11.56 -9.33 -5.57
C GLN A 107 10.95 -8.12 -6.28
N ALA A 108 10.88 -6.96 -5.62
CA ALA A 108 10.18 -5.77 -6.09
C ALA A 108 11.11 -4.67 -6.64
N GLY A 109 12.43 -4.78 -6.48
CA GLY A 109 13.35 -3.67 -6.74
C GLY A 109 13.49 -2.74 -5.53
N ALA A 110 14.52 -1.90 -5.55
CA ALA A 110 14.91 -1.09 -4.39
C ALA A 110 13.78 -0.19 -3.88
N GLN A 111 13.12 0.55 -4.77
CA GLN A 111 12.02 1.45 -4.41
C GLN A 111 10.68 0.71 -4.32
N GLY A 112 10.53 -0.46 -4.97
CA GLY A 112 9.38 -1.34 -4.79
C GLY A 112 9.19 -1.84 -3.34
N ALA A 113 10.20 -1.69 -2.48
CA ALA A 113 10.08 -1.92 -1.04
C ALA A 113 8.99 -1.06 -0.35
N GLU A 114 8.53 0.03 -0.99
CA GLU A 114 7.42 0.83 -0.48
C GLU A 114 6.07 0.10 -0.46
N PHE A 115 5.99 -1.13 -0.99
CA PHE A 115 4.85 -2.04 -0.80
C PHE A 115 4.46 -2.23 0.68
N ILE A 116 5.38 -2.02 1.62
CA ILE A 116 5.05 -2.04 3.07
C ILE A 116 3.97 -1.00 3.47
N ASN A 117 3.77 0.06 2.68
CA ASN A 117 2.67 1.01 2.87
C ASN A 117 1.30 0.36 2.60
N TRP A 118 1.23 -0.56 1.64
CA TRP A 118 0.02 -1.32 1.36
C TRP A 118 -0.31 -2.26 2.52
N LEU A 119 0.69 -2.86 3.16
CA LEU A 119 0.49 -3.68 4.36
C LEU A 119 -0.05 -2.86 5.54
N ALA A 120 0.39 -1.61 5.70
CA ALA A 120 -0.18 -0.70 6.69
C ALA A 120 -1.65 -0.38 6.39
N MET A 121 -2.02 -0.12 5.14
CA MET A 121 -3.41 0.06 4.75
C MET A 121 -4.23 -1.21 5.00
N ARG A 122 -3.75 -2.37 4.53
CA ARG A 122 -4.46 -3.65 4.67
C ARG A 122 -4.65 -4.04 6.13
N GLY A 123 -3.65 -3.80 6.97
CA GLY A 123 -3.74 -4.08 8.41
C GLY A 123 -4.80 -3.23 9.12
N ALA A 124 -5.16 -2.07 8.57
CA ALA A 124 -6.19 -1.20 9.14
C ALA A 124 -7.62 -1.58 8.72
N LEU A 125 -7.77 -2.47 7.73
CA LEU A 125 -9.04 -3.08 7.37
C LEU A 125 -9.36 -4.26 8.32
N ASN A 126 -10.65 -4.52 8.50
CA ASN A 126 -11.15 -5.48 9.47
C ASN A 126 -11.47 -6.82 8.82
N GLY A 127 -11.12 -7.91 9.50
CA GLY A 127 -11.49 -9.26 9.11
C GLY A 127 -11.14 -9.59 7.65
N ASN A 128 -12.09 -10.27 7.01
CA ASN A 128 -12.01 -10.58 5.59
C ASN A 128 -12.32 -9.32 4.78
N VAL A 129 -11.63 -9.15 3.66
CA VAL A 129 -11.85 -8.02 2.75
C VAL A 129 -12.22 -8.54 1.37
N LYS A 130 -13.05 -7.77 0.66
CA LYS A 130 -13.43 -8.04 -0.73
C LYS A 130 -12.75 -7.05 -1.65
N SER A 131 -12.16 -7.53 -2.74
CA SER A 131 -11.74 -6.65 -3.84
C SER A 131 -12.95 -6.25 -4.68
N LEU A 132 -13.25 -4.94 -4.71
CA LEU A 132 -14.28 -4.35 -5.55
C LEU A 132 -13.75 -3.97 -6.94
N HIS A 133 -12.47 -3.61 -7.00
CA HIS A 133 -11.79 -3.25 -8.23
C HIS A 133 -10.31 -3.56 -8.12
N THR A 134 -9.75 -4.07 -9.22
CA THR A 134 -8.31 -4.29 -9.39
C THR A 134 -7.92 -3.82 -10.78
N ASN A 135 -6.88 -2.99 -10.87
CA ASN A 135 -6.23 -2.63 -12.12
C ASN A 135 -4.72 -2.76 -11.97
N TYR A 136 -4.07 -3.24 -13.03
CA TYR A 136 -2.62 -3.38 -13.10
C TYR A 136 -2.16 -2.97 -14.50
N ASN A 137 -1.18 -2.07 -14.58
CA ASN A 137 -0.65 -1.57 -15.85
C ASN A 137 0.87 -1.41 -15.80
N ILE A 138 1.54 -1.93 -16.83
CA ILE A 138 2.98 -1.78 -17.04
C ILE A 138 3.29 -1.28 -18.46
N PRO A 139 4.21 -0.31 -18.63
CA PRO A 139 4.82 0.53 -17.61
C PRO A 139 4.00 1.80 -17.33
N ILE A 140 4.20 2.42 -16.16
CA ILE A 140 3.98 3.85 -15.94
C ILE A 140 5.32 4.45 -15.52
N SER A 141 6.00 5.14 -16.44
CA SER A 141 7.41 5.51 -16.31
C SER A 141 8.29 4.27 -16.04
N ASN A 142 8.92 4.16 -14.87
CA ASN A 142 9.78 3.04 -14.47
C ASN A 142 9.08 2.07 -13.50
N THR A 143 7.77 2.22 -13.33
CA THR A 143 7.03 1.53 -12.27
C THR A 143 5.86 0.72 -12.81
N ALA A 144 5.60 -0.42 -12.16
CA ALA A 144 4.36 -1.15 -12.32
C ALA A 144 3.25 -0.51 -11.49
N ALA A 145 2.23 0.04 -12.16
CA ALA A 145 1.12 0.69 -11.48
C ALA A 145 0.05 -0.33 -11.11
N GLY A 146 -0.21 -0.48 -9.81
CA GLY A 146 -1.34 -1.24 -9.28
C GLY A 146 -2.36 -0.32 -8.59
N LEU A 147 -3.63 -0.59 -8.80
CA LEU A 147 -4.75 0.07 -8.11
C LEU A 147 -5.73 -0.99 -7.60
N MET A 148 -6.09 -0.91 -6.31
CA MET A 148 -7.11 -1.77 -5.71
C MET A 148 -8.10 -0.95 -4.89
N CYS A 149 -9.39 -1.31 -4.98
CA CYS A 149 -10.43 -0.84 -4.08
C CYS A 149 -10.92 -2.02 -3.25
N LEU A 150 -10.74 -1.92 -1.93
CA LEU A 150 -11.09 -2.98 -0.97
C LEU A 150 -12.19 -2.50 -0.03
N GLU A 151 -13.04 -3.43 0.38
CA GLU A 151 -14.10 -3.21 1.36
C GLU A 151 -14.03 -4.29 2.45
N ASN A 152 -14.30 -3.94 3.70
CA ASN A 152 -14.50 -4.95 4.76
C ASN A 152 -15.69 -5.84 4.39
N ALA A 153 -15.50 -7.15 4.39
CA ALA A 153 -16.60 -8.07 4.16
C ALA A 153 -17.63 -7.97 5.31
N ALA A 154 -18.91 -8.06 4.97
CA ALA A 154 -20.02 -8.13 5.92
C ALA A 154 -20.02 -9.45 6.70
#